data_AF-A0AAU2JY96-F1
#
_entry.id   AF-A0AAU2JY96-F1
#
_cell.length_a   1.000
_cell.length_b   1.000
_cell.length_c   1.000
_cell.angle_alpha   90.00
_cell.angle_beta   90.00
_cell.angle_gamma   90.00
#
_symmetry.space_group_name_H-M   'P 1'
#
loop_
_entity.id
_entity.type
_entity.pdbx_description
1 polymer ?
#
loop_
_entity_poly.entity_id
_entity_poly.type
_entity_poly.pdbx_seq_one_letter_code
_entity_poly.pdbx_strand_id
1 'polypeptide(L)'
;MSATLLTGIVRTADPLIALRRFLALDSVVTTGNGLAYVAFSAPLGRLLGVGQGLLLELGVLLAVYGAAVGWLASRRRPPVLPVKLVVEVNYAWAALSLVSLAVWFTPTTAGLLWIPVQAAVVAGFAVAQQLALRSVAQ
;
A
#
# COMPACT_ATOMS: atom_id res chain seq x y z
N MET A 1 27.91 -19.64 25.73
CA MET A 1 27.58 -19.78 24.29
C MET A 1 26.11 -19.40 23.99
N SER A 2 25.56 -18.34 24.61
CA SER A 2 24.16 -17.92 24.38
C SER A 2 24.00 -16.52 23.79
N ALA A 3 25.05 -15.68 23.86
CA ALA A 3 25.02 -14.32 23.30
C ALA A 3 25.03 -14.30 21.76
N THR A 4 25.61 -15.33 21.13
CA THR A 4 25.74 -15.44 19.65
C THR A 4 24.41 -15.80 18.97
N LEU A 5 23.48 -16.44 19.68
CA LEU A 5 22.18 -16.83 19.10
C LEU A 5 21.19 -15.66 19.09
N LEU A 6 21.24 -14.79 20.10
CA LEU A 6 20.41 -13.57 20.17
C LEU A 6 20.84 -12.51 19.13
N THR A 7 22.13 -12.45 18.78
CA THR A 7 22.62 -11.59 17.68
C THR A 7 22.19 -12.10 16.29
N GLY A 8 21.87 -13.39 16.15
CA GLY A 8 21.33 -13.97 14.92
C GLY A 8 19.85 -13.67 14.70
N ILE A 9 19.06 -13.57 15.77
CA ILE A 9 17.62 -13.21 15.72
C ILE A 9 17.44 -11.70 15.47
N VAL A 10 18.38 -10.88 15.95
CA VAL A 10 18.44 -9.43 15.71
C VAL A 10 19.20 -9.10 14.42
N ARG A 11 19.51 -10.10 13.57
CA ARG A 11 20.06 -9.82 12.24
C ARG A 11 18.96 -9.14 11.44
N THR A 12 18.99 -7.80 11.45
CA THR A 12 18.26 -6.92 10.55
C THR A 12 18.23 -7.61 9.19
N ALA A 13 17.02 -7.96 8.74
CA ALA A 13 16.86 -8.46 7.39
C ALA A 13 17.61 -7.49 6.47
N ASP A 14 18.47 -8.01 5.58
CA ASP A 14 19.22 -7.20 4.61
C ASP A 14 18.28 -6.08 4.10
N PRO A 15 18.62 -4.80 4.27
CA PRO A 15 17.75 -3.68 3.94
C PRO A 15 17.14 -3.78 2.54
N LEU A 16 17.86 -4.35 1.58
CA LEU A 16 17.35 -4.61 0.23
C LEU A 16 16.28 -5.71 0.20
N ILE A 17 16.46 -6.78 0.97
CA ILE A 17 15.46 -7.85 1.11
C ILE A 17 14.21 -7.30 1.80
N ALA A 18 14.38 -6.51 2.87
CA ALA A 18 13.27 -5.88 3.57
C ALA A 18 12.47 -4.95 2.65
N LEU A 19 13.15 -4.08 1.91
CA LEU A 19 12.53 -3.18 0.94
C LEU A 19 11.71 -3.95 -0.11
N ARG A 20 12.29 -5.02 -0.68
CA ARG A 20 11.59 -5.86 -1.67
C ARG A 20 10.37 -6.55 -1.09
N ARG A 21 10.42 -7.02 0.16
CA ARG A 21 9.27 -7.63 0.84
C ARG A 21 8.15 -6.62 1.09
N PHE A 22 8.47 -5.41 1.55
CA PHE A 22 7.45 -4.38 1.74
C PHE A 22 6.82 -3.92 0.42
N LEU A 23 7.60 -3.77 -0.65
CA LEU A 23 7.05 -3.51 -1.99
C LEU A 23 6.16 -4.66 -2.48
N ALA A 24 6.57 -5.91 -2.27
CA ALA A 24 5.77 -7.06 -2.67
C ALA A 24 4.45 -7.16 -1.89
N LEU A 25 4.48 -6.92 -0.58
CA LEU A 25 3.27 -6.91 0.25
C LEU A 25 2.32 -5.78 -0.14
N ASP A 26 2.83 -4.57 -0.34
CA ASP A 26 2.05 -3.44 -0.87
C ASP A 26 1.41 -3.81 -2.21
N SER A 27 2.20 -4.33 -3.16
CA SER A 27 1.70 -4.77 -4.46
C SER A 27 0.55 -5.78 -4.34
N VAL A 28 0.69 -6.81 -3.51
CA VAL A 28 -0.34 -7.84 -3.32
C VAL A 28 -1.60 -7.25 -2.71
N VAL A 29 -1.48 -6.45 -1.65
CA VAL A 29 -2.63 -5.84 -0.98
C VAL A 29 -3.33 -4.84 -1.90
N THR A 30 -2.58 -3.96 -2.55
CA THR A 30 -3.11 -2.91 -3.41
C THR A 30 -3.73 -3.47 -4.68
N THR A 31 -3.07 -4.43 -5.33
CA THR A 31 -3.65 -5.12 -6.50
C THR A 31 -4.85 -5.94 -6.11
N GLY A 32 -4.80 -6.68 -5.00
CA GLY A 32 -5.92 -7.48 -4.50
C GLY A 32 -7.15 -6.62 -4.21
N ASN A 33 -6.96 -5.47 -3.55
CA ASN A 33 -8.02 -4.51 -3.30
C ASN A 33 -8.57 -3.91 -4.60
N GLY A 34 -7.68 -3.52 -5.53
CA GLY A 34 -8.07 -3.02 -6.85
C GLY A 34 -8.91 -4.03 -7.64
N LEU A 35 -8.48 -5.29 -7.69
CA LEU A 35 -9.22 -6.37 -8.35
C LEU A 35 -10.56 -6.65 -7.66
N ALA A 36 -10.64 -6.59 -6.34
CA ALA A 36 -11.91 -6.70 -5.62
C ALA A 36 -12.86 -5.57 -6.02
N TYR A 37 -12.38 -4.34 -6.15
CA TYR A 37 -13.19 -3.22 -6.64
C TYR A 37 -13.63 -3.39 -8.09
N VAL A 38 -12.75 -3.88 -8.98
CA VAL A 38 -13.14 -4.16 -10.36
C VAL A 38 -14.22 -5.23 -10.43
N ALA A 39 -14.01 -6.37 -9.77
CA ALA A 39 -14.90 -7.53 -9.82
C ALA A 39 -16.23 -7.30 -9.09
N PHE A 40 -16.22 -6.53 -8.00
CA PHE A 40 -17.35 -6.38 -7.09
C PHE A 40 -17.76 -4.91 -6.89
N SER A 41 -17.50 -4.04 -7.87
CA SER A 41 -17.79 -2.59 -7.80
C SER A 41 -19.22 -2.28 -7.36
N ALA A 42 -20.22 -3.01 -7.88
CA ALA A 42 -21.62 -2.79 -7.54
C ALA A 42 -21.97 -3.14 -6.08
N PRO A 43 -21.75 -4.38 -5.59
CA PRO A 43 -22.04 -4.71 -4.20
C PRO A 43 -21.14 -3.95 -3.21
N LEU A 44 -19.86 -3.75 -3.50
CA LEU A 44 -18.97 -2.97 -2.64
C LEU A 44 -19.34 -1.49 -2.63
N GLY A 45 -19.76 -0.92 -3.76
CA GLY A 45 -20.22 0.46 -3.83
C GLY A 45 -21.42 0.70 -2.91
N ARG A 46 -22.41 -0.20 -2.92
CA ARG A 46 -23.55 -0.15 -1.98
C ARG A 46 -23.11 -0.36 -0.53
N LEU A 47 -22.21 -1.32 -0.27
CA LEU A 47 -21.73 -1.61 1.07
C LEU A 47 -21.00 -0.42 1.68
N LEU A 48 -20.11 0.24 0.91
CA LEU A 48 -19.27 1.33 1.37
C LEU A 48 -19.95 2.70 1.26
N GLY A 49 -21.03 2.82 0.49
CA GLY A 49 -21.65 4.11 0.17
C GLY A 49 -20.79 4.94 -0.78
N VAL A 50 -20.10 4.28 -1.72
CA VAL A 50 -19.28 4.91 -2.75
C VAL A 50 -19.85 4.56 -4.12
N GLY A 51 -19.89 5.52 -5.05
CA GLY A 51 -20.44 5.30 -6.38
C GLY A 51 -19.76 4.13 -7.10
N GLN A 52 -20.55 3.22 -7.68
CA GLN A 52 -20.04 2.03 -8.38
C GLN A 52 -19.02 2.37 -9.48
N GLY A 53 -19.33 3.38 -10.32
CA GLY A 53 -18.44 3.81 -11.40
C GLY A 53 -17.09 4.27 -10.88
N LEU A 54 -17.10 5.11 -9.84
CA LEU A 54 -15.89 5.55 -9.16
C LEU A 54 -15.12 4.37 -8.56
N LEU A 55 -15.81 3.42 -7.91
CA LEU A 55 -15.15 2.25 -7.32
C LEU A 55 -14.48 1.38 -8.39
N LEU A 56 -15.12 1.20 -9.54
CA LEU A 56 -14.53 0.51 -10.69
C LEU A 56 -13.27 1.23 -11.21
N GLU A 57 -13.33 2.55 -11.40
CA GLU A 57 -12.20 3.37 -11.84
C GLU A 57 -11.03 3.30 -10.86
N LEU A 58 -11.31 3.45 -9.56
CA LEU A 58 -10.32 3.29 -8.49
C LEU A 58 -9.75 1.86 -8.51
N GLY A 59 -10.59 0.85 -8.75
CA GLY A 59 -10.15 -0.54 -8.86
C GLY A 59 -9.11 -0.76 -9.95
N VAL A 60 -9.37 -0.23 -11.15
CA VAL A 60 -8.43 -0.30 -12.28
C VAL A 60 -7.14 0.46 -11.97
N LEU A 61 -7.25 1.68 -11.43
CA LEU A 61 -6.11 2.49 -11.03
C LEU A 61 -5.21 1.74 -10.03
N LEU A 62 -5.80 1.18 -8.98
CA LEU A 62 -5.09 0.43 -7.94
C LEU A 62 -4.47 -0.85 -8.48
N ALA A 63 -5.14 -1.57 -9.38
CA ALA A 63 -4.58 -2.77 -10.01
C ALA A 63 -3.33 -2.44 -10.85
N VAL A 64 -3.39 -1.36 -11.65
CA VAL A 64 -2.24 -0.90 -12.46
C VAL A 64 -1.10 -0.42 -11.57
N TYR A 65 -1.40 0.39 -10.55
CA TYR A 65 -0.42 0.87 -9.60
C TYR A 65 0.25 -0.29 -8.84
N GLY A 66 -0.54 -1.19 -8.29
CA GLY A 66 -0.06 -2.38 -7.58
C GLY A 66 0.81 -3.28 -8.46
N ALA A 67 0.46 -3.46 -9.74
CA ALA A 67 1.30 -4.17 -10.70
C ALA A 67 2.66 -3.47 -10.94
N ALA A 68 2.67 -2.14 -11.05
CA ALA A 68 3.91 -1.37 -11.17
C ALA A 68 4.81 -1.50 -9.93
N VAL A 69 4.21 -1.47 -8.73
CA VAL A 69 4.92 -1.73 -7.46
C VAL A 69 5.47 -3.17 -7.42
N GLY A 70 4.70 -4.14 -7.90
CA GLY A 70 5.12 -5.54 -7.97
C GLY A 70 6.29 -5.76 -8.93
N TRP A 71 6.26 -5.09 -10.08
CA TRP A 71 7.40 -5.04 -11.00
C TRP A 71 8.64 -4.47 -10.33
N LEU A 72 8.50 -3.42 -9.52
CA LEU A 72 9.61 -2.84 -8.75
C LEU A 72 10.16 -3.82 -7.70
N ALA A 73 9.28 -4.54 -6.99
CA ALA A 73 9.64 -5.56 -6.01
C ALA A 73 10.40 -6.76 -6.62
N SER A 74 10.11 -7.08 -7.90
CA SER A 74 10.76 -8.18 -8.62
C SER A 74 12.24 -7.90 -8.94
N ARG A 75 12.67 -6.64 -8.93
CA ARG A 75 14.05 -6.25 -9.23
C ARG A 75 14.98 -6.69 -8.10
N ARG A 76 16.14 -7.25 -8.47
CA ARG A 76 17.21 -7.62 -7.50
C ARG A 76 17.67 -6.41 -6.67
N ARG A 77 17.76 -5.25 -7.31
CA ARG A 77 18.03 -3.94 -6.69
C ARG A 77 17.00 -2.94 -7.22
N PRO A 78 15.91 -2.68 -6.48
CA PRO A 78 14.92 -1.69 -6.88
C PRO A 78 15.57 -0.30 -7.03
N PRO A 79 15.37 0.42 -8.15
CA PRO A 79 15.90 1.78 -8.31
C PRO A 79 15.29 2.75 -7.30
N VAL A 80 16.14 3.60 -6.71
CA VAL A 80 15.77 4.50 -5.60
C VAL A 80 14.65 5.48 -5.97
N LEU A 81 14.74 6.11 -7.15
CA LEU A 81 13.77 7.17 -7.53
C LEU A 81 12.34 6.62 -7.69
N PRO A 82 12.08 5.53 -8.43
CA PRO A 82 10.77 4.90 -8.46
C PRO A 82 10.25 4.45 -7.09
N VAL A 83 11.12 3.93 -6.21
CA VAL A 83 10.70 3.56 -4.84
C VAL A 83 10.24 4.80 -4.06
N LYS A 84 10.97 5.92 -4.15
CA LYS A 84 10.53 7.18 -3.52
C LYS A 84 9.18 7.63 -4.05
N LEU A 85 8.95 7.54 -5.37
CA LEU A 85 7.66 7.90 -5.95
C LEU A 85 6.51 7.03 -5.39
N VAL A 86 6.72 5.72 -5.22
CA VAL A 86 5.73 4.82 -4.59
C VAL A 86 5.42 5.28 -3.16
N VAL A 87 6.44 5.62 -2.37
CA VAL A 87 6.27 6.15 -1.00
C VAL A 87 5.42 7.42 -0.99
N GLU A 88 5.75 8.40 -1.84
CA GLU A 88 5.03 9.68 -1.89
C GLU A 88 3.58 9.50 -2.39
N VAL A 89 3.36 8.63 -3.39
CA VAL A 89 2.01 8.30 -3.88
C VAL A 89 1.20 7.63 -2.79
N ASN A 90 1.77 6.72 -2.01
CA ASN A 90 1.07 6.08 -0.89
C ASN A 90 0.69 7.10 0.20
N TYR A 91 1.59 8.05 0.54
CA TYR A 91 1.24 9.13 1.47
C TYR A 91 0.14 10.03 0.92
N ALA A 92 0.23 10.43 -0.35
CA ALA A 92 -0.79 11.25 -1.00
C ALA A 92 -2.14 10.51 -1.04
N TRP A 93 -2.16 9.22 -1.34
CA TRP A 93 -3.35 8.39 -1.35
C TRP A 93 -3.99 8.28 0.04
N ALA A 94 -3.19 8.05 1.08
CA ALA A 94 -3.66 7.98 2.45
C ALA A 94 -4.28 9.32 2.88
N ALA A 95 -3.61 10.45 2.61
CA ALA A 95 -4.13 11.78 2.92
C ALA A 95 -5.42 12.07 2.14
N LEU A 96 -5.44 11.81 0.83
CA LEU A 96 -6.61 12.02 -0.03
C LEU A 96 -7.80 11.18 0.42
N SER A 97 -7.55 9.94 0.86
CA SER A 97 -8.58 9.06 1.42
C SER A 97 -9.25 9.68 2.65
N LEU A 98 -8.48 10.29 3.56
CA LEU A 98 -9.04 10.97 4.73
C LEU A 98 -9.77 12.26 4.35
N VAL A 99 -9.20 13.07 3.44
CA VAL A 99 -9.85 14.28 2.91
C VAL A 99 -11.18 13.92 2.23
N SER A 100 -11.26 12.78 1.55
CA SER A 100 -12.48 12.35 0.86
C SER A 100 -13.69 12.18 1.78
N LEU A 101 -13.47 11.81 3.04
CA LEU A 101 -14.52 11.70 4.04
C LEU A 101 -15.12 13.04 4.45
N ALA A 102 -14.34 14.12 4.34
CA ALA A 102 -14.77 15.47 4.71
C ALA A 102 -15.32 16.25 3.51
N VAL A 103 -14.87 15.94 2.28
CA VAL A 103 -15.10 16.80 1.10
C VAL A 103 -15.99 16.15 0.05
N TRP A 104 -15.89 14.83 -0.18
CA TRP A 104 -16.52 14.20 -1.34
C TRP A 104 -17.54 13.13 -1.00
N PHE A 105 -17.34 12.37 0.08
CA PHE A 105 -18.16 11.18 0.36
C PHE A 105 -19.03 11.36 1.59
N THR A 106 -20.22 10.78 1.52
CA THR A 106 -21.08 10.50 2.68
C THR A 106 -21.29 8.98 2.73
N PRO A 107 -20.26 8.22 3.15
CA PRO A 107 -20.28 6.77 3.07
C PRO A 107 -21.22 6.15 4.11
N THR A 108 -21.49 4.86 3.95
CA THR A 108 -22.16 4.07 5.01
C THR A 108 -21.23 3.93 6.23
N THR A 109 -21.75 3.38 7.34
CA THR A 109 -20.92 2.99 8.49
C THR A 109 -19.75 2.08 8.10
N ALA A 110 -19.97 1.14 7.17
CA ALA A 110 -18.90 0.26 6.69
C ALA A 110 -17.83 1.07 5.92
N GLY A 111 -18.22 2.02 5.08
CA GLY A 111 -17.29 2.92 4.40
C GLY A 111 -16.53 3.86 5.35
N LEU A 112 -17.20 4.38 6.40
CA LEU A 112 -16.58 5.19 7.44
C LEU A 112 -15.48 4.45 8.21
N LEU A 113 -15.58 3.13 8.35
CA LEU A 113 -14.53 2.31 8.95
C LEU A 113 -13.47 1.91 7.91
N TRP A 114 -13.92 1.51 6.72
CA TRP A 114 -13.05 0.98 5.67
C TRP A 114 -12.07 2.03 5.13
N ILE A 115 -12.54 3.25 4.83
CA ILE A 115 -11.71 4.30 4.20
C ILE A 115 -10.52 4.70 5.10
N PRO A 116 -10.70 4.95 6.41
CA PRO A 116 -9.57 5.21 7.32
C PRO A 116 -8.66 3.99 7.51
N VAL A 117 -9.22 2.78 7.63
CA VAL A 117 -8.42 1.56 7.82
C VAL A 117 -7.52 1.32 6.61
N GLN A 118 -8.04 1.39 5.38
CA GLN A 118 -7.19 1.23 4.20
C GLN A 118 -6.18 2.38 4.05
N ALA A 119 -6.54 3.61 4.43
CA ALA A 119 -5.60 4.73 4.44
C ALA A 119 -4.44 4.49 5.43
N ALA A 120 -4.73 3.97 6.62
CA ALA A 120 -3.71 3.62 7.61
C ALA A 120 -2.80 2.49 7.14
N VAL A 121 -3.34 1.47 6.48
CA VAL A 121 -2.55 0.38 5.88
C VAL A 121 -1.61 0.91 4.80
N VAL A 122 -2.10 1.75 3.88
CA VAL A 122 -1.29 2.36 2.81
C VAL A 122 -0.21 3.27 3.38
N ALA A 123 -0.53 4.09 4.39
CA ALA A 123 0.46 4.90 5.11
C ALA A 123 1.51 4.04 5.83
N GLY A 124 1.09 2.90 6.39
CA GLY A 124 1.99 1.92 6.99
C GLY A 124 3.00 1.35 5.99
N PHE A 125 2.55 1.03 4.77
CA PHE A 125 3.46 0.63 3.68
C PHE A 125 4.43 1.75 3.31
N ALA A 126 3.95 2.99 3.15
CA ALA A 126 4.80 4.13 2.84
C ALA A 126 5.92 4.31 3.89
N VAL A 127 5.58 4.25 5.18
CA VAL A 127 6.55 4.34 6.28
C VAL A 127 7.55 3.18 6.22
N ALA A 128 7.09 1.94 6.08
CA ALA A 128 7.96 0.76 6.04
C ALA A 128 8.94 0.81 4.85
N GLN A 129 8.45 1.18 3.67
CA GLN A 129 9.25 1.36 2.45
C GLN A 129 10.26 2.51 2.61
N GLN A 130 9.85 3.64 3.18
CA GLN A 130 10.72 4.80 3.42
C GLN A 130 11.86 4.46 4.38
N LEU A 131 11.56 3.76 5.48
CA LEU A 131 12.57 3.33 6.45
C LEU A 131 13.54 2.34 5.82
N ALA A 132 13.04 1.32 5.12
CA ALA A 132 13.89 0.35 4.43
C ALA A 132 14.78 1.00 3.36
N LEU A 133 14.24 1.96 2.59
CA LEU A 133 15.00 2.69 1.58
C LEU A 133 16.12 3.54 2.19
N ARG A 134 15.86 4.21 3.33
CA ARG A 134 16.88 4.96 4.07
C ARG A 134 18.02 4.05 4.51
N SER A 135 17.71 2.85 5.00
CA SER A 135 18.71 1.86 5.42
C SER A 135 19.50 1.21 4.27
N VAL A 136 19.02 1.28 3.02
CA VAL A 136 19.77 0.83 1.84
C VAL A 136 20.77 1.90 1.36
N ALA A 137 20.48 3.17 1.61
CA ALA A 137 21.31 4.30 1.19
C ALA A 137 22.43 4.64 2.18
N GLN A 138 22.39 4.06 3.39
CA GLN A 138 23.43 4.12 4.41
C GLN A 138 24.48 3.04 4.19
#